data_AF-A0A2V9AQR9-F1
#
_entry.id   AF-A0A2V9AQR9-F1
#
_cell.length_a   1.000
_cell.length_b   1.000
_cell.length_c   1.000
_cell.angle_alpha   90.00
_cell.angle_beta   90.00
_cell.angle_gamma   90.00
#
_symmetry.space_group_name_H-M   'P 1'
#
loop_
_entity.id
_entity.type
_entity.pdbx_description
1 polymer ?
#
loop_
_entity_poly.entity_id
_entity_poly.type
_entity_poly.pdbx_seq_one_letter_code
_entity_poly.pdbx_strand_id
1 'polypeptide(L)'
;MQCKDIAQVIEQEGFSPLPEAARGHVAGCSVCSSLITDIERILAVASEIPAEVEPPSRVWVSLRAQLEAEKIITDRAMVTPTRGRMLATAAVAALIVAAGYVQMTHKPSASTGSNTAVADRVPRAVREPFADAGTSLDQEEQSLGPIRTASMSSVSPVDNSLRENLATLNTFIKECRKRLQEDPNDQVARDYLSAAYQQKAEILAAMMDRSRSVN
;
A
#
# COMPACT_ATOMS: atom_id res chain seq x y z
N MET A 1 -34.77 -25.48 8.99
CA MET A 1 -33.44 -25.37 8.35
C MET A 1 -33.08 -26.69 7.69
N GLN A 2 -32.46 -26.61 6.52
CA GLN A 2 -31.88 -27.75 5.80
C GLN A 2 -30.40 -27.90 6.18
N CYS A 3 -29.81 -29.08 5.96
CA CYS A 3 -28.40 -29.33 6.30
C CYS A 3 -27.44 -28.35 5.63
N LYS A 4 -27.74 -27.93 4.40
CA LYS A 4 -26.93 -26.96 3.63
C LYS A 4 -26.90 -25.56 4.25
N ASP A 5 -27.95 -25.20 5.00
CA ASP A 5 -28.09 -23.86 5.60
C ASP A 5 -27.23 -23.72 6.86
N ILE A 6 -26.80 -24.85 7.46
CA ILE A 6 -25.99 -24.83 8.69
C ILE A 6 -24.60 -24.26 8.45
N ALA A 7 -23.93 -24.67 7.37
CA ALA A 7 -22.60 -24.16 7.05
C ALA A 7 -22.62 -22.64 6.90
N GLN A 8 -23.62 -22.12 6.18
CA GLN A 8 -23.80 -20.68 5.98
C GLN A 8 -24.04 -19.93 7.30
N VAL A 9 -24.86 -20.48 8.20
CA VAL A 9 -25.11 -19.84 9.51
C VAL A 9 -23.86 -19.87 10.39
N ILE A 10 -23.08 -20.95 10.38
CA ILE A 10 -21.80 -21.03 11.11
C ILE A 10 -20.79 -20.02 10.57
N GLU A 11 -20.71 -19.84 9.25
CA GLU A 11 -19.81 -18.86 8.63
C GLU A 11 -20.16 -17.41 8.99
N GLN A 12 -21.46 -17.09 9.11
CA GLN A 12 -21.94 -15.74 9.38
C GLN A 12 -21.92 -15.36 10.86
N GLU A 13 -22.39 -16.26 11.73
CA GLU A 13 -22.59 -15.98 13.16
C GLU A 13 -21.46 -16.54 14.03
N GLY A 14 -20.59 -17.34 13.44
CA GLY A 14 -19.55 -18.06 14.15
C GLY A 14 -20.03 -19.39 14.72
N PHE A 15 -19.04 -20.19 15.12
CA PHE A 15 -19.25 -21.55 15.58
C PHE A 15 -19.49 -21.66 17.09
N SER A 16 -18.93 -20.74 17.88
CA SER A 16 -18.92 -20.83 19.35
C SER A 16 -19.35 -19.50 19.98
N PRO A 17 -20.51 -19.45 20.67
CA PRO A 17 -21.48 -20.54 20.86
C PRO A 17 -22.32 -20.84 19.61
N LEU A 18 -22.85 -22.06 19.49
CA LEU A 18 -23.66 -22.47 18.34
C LEU A 18 -24.97 -21.66 18.24
N PRO A 19 -25.28 -21.07 17.06
CA PRO A 19 -26.50 -20.31 16.82
C PRO A 19 -27.77 -21.05 17.21
N GLU A 20 -28.75 -20.33 17.77
CA GLU A 20 -30.01 -20.91 18.23
C GLU A 20 -30.78 -21.59 17.10
N ALA A 21 -30.73 -20.99 15.89
CA ALA A 21 -31.33 -21.55 14.69
C ALA A 21 -30.73 -22.93 14.33
N ALA A 22 -29.41 -23.10 14.49
CA ALA A 22 -28.71 -24.33 14.15
C ALA A 22 -28.88 -25.43 15.22
N ARG A 23 -28.99 -25.08 16.50
CA ARG A 23 -29.09 -26.03 17.63
C ARG A 23 -30.21 -27.06 17.44
N GLY A 24 -31.39 -26.63 17.04
CA GLY A 24 -32.54 -27.52 16.84
C GLY A 24 -32.30 -28.57 15.75
N HIS A 25 -31.61 -28.20 14.67
CA HIS A 25 -31.31 -29.12 13.57
C HIS A 25 -30.14 -30.04 13.90
N VAL A 26 -29.07 -29.53 14.51
CA VAL A 26 -27.90 -30.32 14.92
C VAL A 26 -28.30 -31.44 15.89
N ALA A 27 -29.24 -31.18 16.80
CA ALA A 27 -29.77 -32.20 17.71
C ALA A 27 -30.54 -33.33 17.00
N GLY A 28 -31.14 -33.05 15.83
CA GLY A 28 -31.94 -34.00 15.07
C GLY A 28 -31.22 -34.66 13.88
N CYS A 29 -30.04 -34.19 13.50
CA CYS A 29 -29.31 -34.66 12.32
C CYS A 29 -27.92 -35.17 12.69
N SER A 30 -27.68 -36.48 12.51
CA SER A 30 -26.40 -37.12 12.83
C SER A 30 -25.23 -36.61 11.99
N VAL A 31 -25.47 -36.20 10.75
CA VAL A 31 -24.45 -35.65 9.85
C VAL A 31 -23.98 -34.29 10.34
N CYS A 32 -24.92 -33.43 10.77
CA CYS A 32 -24.56 -32.12 11.29
C CYS A 32 -23.92 -32.24 12.66
N SER A 33 -24.38 -33.14 13.53
CA SER A 33 -23.73 -33.34 14.85
C SER A 33 -22.31 -33.89 14.73
N SER A 34 -22.02 -34.78 13.79
CA SER A 34 -20.65 -35.24 13.54
C SER A 34 -19.75 -34.10 13.05
N LEU A 35 -20.23 -33.26 12.14
CA LEU A 35 -19.48 -32.10 11.66
C LEU A 35 -19.13 -31.13 12.79
N ILE A 36 -20.08 -30.82 13.66
CA ILE A 36 -19.84 -29.94 14.82
C ILE A 36 -18.77 -30.57 15.74
N THR A 37 -18.88 -31.87 16.01
CA THR A 37 -17.91 -32.59 16.85
C THR A 37 -16.50 -32.56 16.26
N ASP A 38 -16.38 -32.68 14.94
CA ASP A 38 -15.09 -32.60 14.25
C ASP A 38 -14.47 -31.20 14.37
N ILE A 39 -15.29 -30.14 14.22
CA ILE A 39 -14.83 -28.75 14.39
C ILE A 39 -14.40 -28.48 15.85
N GLU A 40 -15.17 -28.94 16.84
CA GLU A 40 -14.78 -28.83 18.27
C GLU A 40 -13.43 -29.49 18.53
N ARG A 41 -13.18 -30.66 17.92
CA ARG A 41 -11.89 -31.35 18.02
C ARG A 41 -10.75 -30.54 17.42
N ILE A 42 -10.96 -29.92 16.26
CA ILE A 42 -9.95 -29.04 15.64
C ILE A 42 -9.66 -27.84 16.55
N LEU A 43 -10.70 -27.21 17.11
CA LEU A 43 -10.53 -26.08 18.02
C LEU A 43 -9.80 -26.46 19.30
N ALA A 44 -10.08 -27.63 19.87
CA ALA A 44 -9.37 -28.16 21.02
C ALA A 44 -7.86 -28.30 20.74
N VAL A 45 -7.49 -28.95 19.62
CA VAL A 45 -6.07 -29.08 19.22
C VAL A 45 -5.46 -27.71 18.90
N ALA A 46 -6.19 -26.81 18.24
CA ALA A 46 -5.69 -25.47 17.92
C ALA A 46 -5.42 -24.65 19.19
N SER A 47 -6.20 -24.83 20.26
CA SER A 47 -5.97 -24.17 21.54
C SER A 47 -4.74 -24.67 22.31
N GLU A 48 -4.23 -25.85 21.97
CA GLU A 48 -2.98 -26.38 22.52
C GLU A 48 -1.74 -25.78 21.82
N ILE A 49 -1.92 -25.10 20.69
CA ILE A 49 -0.84 -24.41 19.99
C ILE A 49 -0.39 -23.23 20.87
N PRO A 50 0.93 -23.06 21.09
CA PRO A 50 1.44 -21.93 21.86
C PRO A 50 0.91 -20.61 21.30
N ALA A 51 0.28 -19.80 22.17
CA ALA A 51 -0.28 -18.51 21.77
C ALA A 51 0.79 -17.53 21.24
N GLU A 52 2.03 -17.71 21.66
CA GLU A 52 3.16 -16.88 21.28
C GLU A 52 4.29 -17.79 20.75
N VAL A 53 4.47 -17.81 19.43
CA VAL A 53 5.69 -18.30 18.80
C VAL A 53 6.58 -17.10 18.60
N GLU A 54 7.65 -16.97 19.40
CA GLU A 54 8.52 -15.81 19.29
C GLU A 54 9.13 -15.73 17.88
N PRO A 55 8.82 -14.68 17.10
CA PRO A 55 9.32 -14.58 15.74
C PRO A 55 10.85 -14.48 15.76
N PRO A 56 11.56 -15.12 14.82
CA PRO A 56 13.00 -14.98 14.74
C PRO A 56 13.42 -13.51 14.67
N SER A 57 14.47 -13.12 15.41
CA SER A 57 14.92 -11.72 15.54
C SER A 57 15.10 -10.99 14.21
N ARG A 58 15.51 -11.69 13.14
CA ARG A 58 15.62 -11.15 11.78
C ARG A 58 14.32 -10.54 11.25
N VAL A 59 13.17 -11.11 11.63
CA VAL A 59 11.83 -10.64 11.20
C VAL A 59 11.55 -9.27 11.81
N TRP A 60 11.86 -9.09 13.09
CA TRP A 60 11.72 -7.80 13.77
C TRP A 60 12.67 -6.73 13.23
N VAL A 61 13.90 -7.11 12.88
CA VAL A 61 14.86 -6.20 12.25
C VAL A 61 14.37 -5.77 10.87
N SER A 62 13.88 -6.71 10.05
CA SER A 62 13.32 -6.42 8.72
C SER A 62 12.07 -5.54 8.80
N LEU A 63 11.15 -5.83 9.74
CA LEU A 63 9.95 -5.03 9.96
C LEU A 63 10.30 -3.61 10.38
N ARG A 64 11.26 -3.43 11.31
CA ARG A 64 11.72 -2.10 11.71
C ARG A 64 12.30 -1.34 10.52
N ALA A 65 13.18 -1.98 9.74
CA ALA A 65 13.78 -1.36 8.57
C ALA A 65 12.73 -0.95 7.51
N GLN A 66 11.70 -1.76 7.30
CA GLN A 66 10.59 -1.43 6.40
C GLN A 66 9.75 -0.26 6.93
N LEU A 67 9.40 -0.27 8.22
CA LEU A 67 8.61 0.81 8.84
C LEU A 67 9.36 2.16 8.89
N GLU A 68 10.69 2.13 9.01
CA GLU A 68 11.54 3.31 8.89
C GLU A 68 11.61 3.82 7.44
N ALA A 69 11.73 2.91 6.47
CA ALA A 69 11.73 3.25 5.04
C ALA A 69 10.39 3.87 4.59
N GLU A 70 9.28 3.35 5.12
CA GLU A 70 7.92 3.88 4.92
C GLU A 70 7.64 5.14 5.75
N LYS A 71 8.59 5.57 6.61
CA LYS A 71 8.50 6.73 7.51
C LYS A 71 7.34 6.67 8.50
N ILE A 72 6.77 5.48 8.72
CA ILE A 72 5.74 5.23 9.74
C ILE A 72 6.37 5.37 11.13
N ILE A 73 7.61 4.92 11.29
CA ILE A 73 8.42 5.14 12.48
C ILE A 73 9.56 6.07 12.09
N THR A 74 9.51 7.32 12.53
CA THR A 74 10.69 8.19 12.52
C THR A 74 11.32 8.09 13.89
N ASP A 75 12.49 7.48 13.97
CA ASP A 75 13.27 7.59 15.19
C ASP A 75 13.57 9.08 15.39
N ARG A 76 13.04 9.66 16.48
CA ARG A 76 13.25 11.07 16.79
C ARG A 76 14.70 11.18 17.23
N ALA A 77 15.60 11.26 16.26
CA ALA A 77 17.00 11.52 16.49
C ALA A 77 17.06 12.73 17.42
N MET A 78 17.51 12.49 18.66
CA MET A 78 17.84 13.57 19.57
C MET A 78 18.88 14.41 18.85
N VAL A 79 18.45 15.55 18.33
CA VAL A 79 19.32 16.56 17.76
C VAL A 79 20.20 17.04 18.90
N THR A 80 21.37 16.42 19.07
CA THR A 80 22.42 16.98 19.91
C THR A 80 22.85 18.28 19.23
N PRO A 81 22.67 19.45 19.87
CA PRO A 81 23.10 20.70 19.26
C PRO A 81 24.63 20.69 19.21
N THR A 82 25.19 20.40 18.03
CA THR A 82 26.61 20.57 17.77
C THR A 82 26.95 22.05 17.88
N ARG A 83 27.90 22.38 18.76
CA ARG A 83 28.41 23.72 19.11
C ARG A 83 28.95 24.59 17.94
N GLY A 84 28.80 24.17 16.68
CA GLY A 84 29.34 24.84 15.49
C GLY A 84 28.46 25.95 14.88
N ARG A 85 27.27 26.23 15.42
CA ARG A 85 26.29 27.16 14.82
C ARG A 85 26.35 28.62 15.33
N MET A 86 27.38 29.00 16.08
CA MET A 86 27.55 30.39 16.56
C MET A 86 28.39 31.31 15.67
N LEU A 87 28.96 30.83 14.56
CA LEU A 87 29.79 31.67 13.67
C LEU A 87 29.15 32.00 12.31
N ALA A 88 27.96 31.45 11.99
CA ALA A 88 27.32 31.65 10.69
C ALA A 88 26.33 32.82 10.63
N THR A 89 25.95 33.43 11.76
CA THR A 89 25.01 34.56 11.80
C THR A 89 25.67 35.92 11.56
N ALA A 90 27.00 36.03 11.67
CA ALA A 90 27.72 37.28 11.45
C ALA A 90 27.89 37.63 9.95
N ALA A 91 28.03 36.63 9.07
CA ALA A 91 28.28 36.86 7.64
C ALA A 91 27.04 37.39 6.89
N VAL A 92 25.83 36.98 7.29
CA VAL A 92 24.58 37.39 6.64
C VAL A 92 24.21 38.84 7.00
N ALA A 93 24.47 39.28 8.23
CA ALA A 93 24.22 40.67 8.64
C ALA A 93 25.14 41.67 7.93
N ALA A 94 26.41 41.30 7.69
CA ALA A 94 27.36 42.15 6.97
C ALA A 94 26.97 42.37 5.49
N LEU A 95 26.41 41.35 4.83
CA LEU A 95 25.95 41.46 3.43
C LEU A 95 24.70 42.36 3.29
N ILE A 96 23.80 42.37 4.28
CA ILE A 96 22.61 43.23 4.28
C ILE A 96 22.98 44.72 4.45
N VAL A 97 23.96 45.02 5.30
CA VAL A 97 24.44 46.41 5.50
C VAL A 97 25.20 46.92 4.27
N ALA A 98 26.01 46.07 3.62
CA ALA A 98 26.70 46.44 2.38
C ALA A 98 25.72 46.67 1.20
N ALA A 99 24.68 45.84 1.08
CA ALA A 99 23.64 46.00 0.07
C ALA A 99 22.79 47.27 0.29
N GLY A 100 22.53 47.64 1.55
CA GLY A 100 21.82 48.88 1.90
C GLY A 100 22.59 50.15 1.54
N TYR A 101 23.92 50.15 1.70
CA TYR A 101 24.76 51.30 1.35
C TYR A 101 24.84 51.57 -0.16
N VAL A 102 24.82 50.51 -0.98
CA VAL A 102 24.88 50.62 -2.45
C VAL A 102 23.54 51.10 -3.03
N GLN A 103 22.39 50.72 -2.45
CA GLN A 103 21.09 51.24 -2.91
C GLN A 103 20.88 52.72 -2.64
N MET A 104 21.54 53.31 -1.64
CA MET A 104 21.37 54.73 -1.31
C MET A 104 22.15 55.68 -2.23
N THR A 105 23.09 55.16 -3.02
CA THR A 105 23.93 55.95 -3.94
C THR A 105 23.50 55.85 -5.41
N HIS A 106 22.62 54.90 -5.76
CA HIS A 106 22.15 54.70 -7.12
C HIS A 106 20.72 55.25 -7.30
N LYS A 107 20.60 56.43 -7.91
CA LYS A 107 19.33 56.97 -8.42
C LYS A 107 18.67 55.95 -9.37
N PRO A 108 17.35 55.71 -9.28
CA PRO A 108 16.67 54.79 -10.17
C PRO A 108 16.49 55.48 -11.53
N SER A 109 17.22 55.00 -12.55
CA SER A 109 16.89 55.31 -13.94
C SER A 109 16.05 54.17 -14.49
N ALA A 110 14.91 54.56 -15.07
CA ALA A 110 13.87 53.68 -15.54
C ALA A 110 14.38 52.63 -16.55
N SER A 111 13.82 51.44 -16.37
CA SER A 111 13.72 50.32 -17.30
C SER A 111 13.47 50.72 -18.76
N THR A 112 14.14 50.05 -19.71
CA THR A 112 13.51 49.44 -20.91
C THR A 112 14.50 48.51 -21.61
N GLY A 113 14.11 47.24 -21.71
CA GLY A 113 14.34 46.41 -22.90
C GLY A 113 15.74 45.81 -23.12
N SER A 114 15.89 44.53 -22.78
CA SER A 114 16.49 43.55 -23.71
C SER A 114 16.27 42.14 -23.20
N ASN A 115 15.35 41.44 -23.89
CA ASN A 115 15.24 39.98 -23.87
C ASN A 115 16.63 39.38 -24.12
N THR A 116 17.14 38.64 -23.14
CA THR A 116 18.16 37.61 -23.42
C THR A 116 17.62 36.31 -22.87
N ALA A 117 17.18 35.47 -23.81
CA ALA A 117 16.72 34.13 -23.58
C ALA A 117 17.82 33.31 -22.88
N VAL A 118 17.49 32.78 -21.70
CA VAL A 118 18.11 31.58 -21.15
C VAL A 118 16.96 30.64 -20.78
N ALA A 119 16.30 30.15 -21.82
CA ALA A 119 15.43 29.00 -21.75
C ALA A 119 16.12 27.89 -22.52
N ASP A 120 17.04 27.17 -21.88
CA ASP A 120 17.21 25.75 -22.16
C ASP A 120 18.03 25.05 -21.07
N ARG A 121 17.71 23.76 -20.88
CA ARG A 121 18.33 22.76 -20.00
C ARG A 121 17.83 22.71 -18.55
N VAL A 122 16.52 22.51 -18.41
CA VAL A 122 16.04 21.52 -17.43
C VAL A 122 16.31 20.13 -18.03
N PRO A 123 16.99 19.20 -17.33
CA PRO A 123 17.14 17.85 -17.86
C PRO A 123 15.76 17.21 -18.00
N ARG A 124 15.41 16.88 -19.24
CA ARG A 124 14.31 16.00 -19.64
C ARG A 124 14.58 14.57 -19.16
N ALA A 125 14.66 14.37 -17.85
CA ALA A 125 14.99 13.09 -17.22
C ALA A 125 14.19 12.80 -15.94
N VAL A 126 13.13 13.55 -15.65
CA VAL A 126 12.04 13.01 -14.82
C VAL A 126 11.05 12.33 -15.78
N ARG A 127 11.51 11.25 -16.40
CA ARG A 127 10.59 10.25 -16.92
C ARG A 127 10.08 9.56 -15.66
N GLU A 128 8.88 9.95 -15.24
CA GLU A 128 8.17 9.46 -14.05
C GLU A 128 8.39 7.95 -13.87
N PRO A 129 9.12 7.50 -12.82
CA PRO A 129 9.29 6.07 -12.51
C PRO A 129 7.95 5.32 -12.44
N PHE A 130 6.88 6.04 -12.10
CA PHE A 130 5.52 5.55 -11.97
C PHE A 130 4.86 5.18 -13.31
N ALA A 131 5.22 5.82 -14.43
CA ALA A 131 4.65 5.49 -15.73
C ALA A 131 5.17 4.13 -16.25
N ASP A 132 6.43 3.82 -15.97
CA ASP A 132 7.09 2.57 -16.36
C ASP A 132 6.69 1.40 -15.43
N ALA A 133 6.58 1.66 -14.13
CA ALA A 133 6.07 0.69 -13.16
C ALA A 133 4.60 0.32 -13.42
N GLY A 134 3.76 1.29 -13.80
CA GLY A 134 2.37 1.02 -14.11
C GLY A 134 2.16 0.17 -15.37
N THR A 135 2.96 0.41 -16.41
CA THR A 135 2.84 -0.34 -17.67
C THR A 135 3.33 -1.78 -17.55
N SER A 136 4.39 -2.03 -16.78
CA SER A 136 4.85 -3.39 -16.48
C SER A 136 3.82 -4.19 -15.68
N LEU A 137 3.23 -3.62 -14.62
CA LEU A 137 2.18 -4.28 -13.83
C LEU A 137 0.89 -4.52 -14.61
N ASP A 138 0.52 -3.59 -15.51
CA ASP A 138 -0.63 -3.74 -16.41
C ASP A 138 -0.40 -4.88 -17.42
N GLN A 139 0.84 -5.04 -17.92
CA GLN A 139 1.24 -6.15 -18.80
C GLN A 139 1.23 -7.50 -18.06
N GLU A 140 1.72 -7.52 -16.82
CA GLU A 140 1.78 -8.71 -15.98
C GLU A 140 0.36 -9.22 -15.66
N GLU A 141 -0.57 -8.33 -15.32
CA GLU A 141 -1.98 -8.68 -15.15
C GLU A 141 -2.60 -9.31 -16.41
N GLN A 142 -2.31 -8.77 -17.59
CA GLN A 142 -2.81 -9.32 -18.86
C GLN A 142 -2.22 -10.70 -19.16
N SER A 143 -0.94 -10.92 -18.85
CA SER A 143 -0.26 -12.21 -19.02
C SER A 143 -0.83 -13.31 -18.13
N LEU A 144 -1.45 -12.94 -17.00
CA LEU A 144 -2.16 -13.86 -16.11
C LEU A 144 -3.59 -14.19 -16.60
N GLY A 145 -4.11 -13.47 -17.61
CA GLY A 145 -5.43 -13.70 -18.20
C GLY A 145 -5.68 -15.14 -18.67
N PRO A 146 -4.77 -15.75 -19.48
CA PRO A 146 -4.88 -17.14 -19.92
C PRO A 146 -4.86 -18.17 -18.77
N ILE A 147 -4.04 -17.93 -17.74
CA ILE A 147 -3.95 -18.78 -16.54
C ILE A 147 -5.24 -18.66 -15.72
N ARG A 148 -5.78 -17.45 -15.63
CA ARG A 148 -7.06 -17.16 -14.96
C ARG A 148 -8.24 -17.82 -15.69
N THR A 149 -8.22 -17.90 -17.02
CA THR A 149 -9.24 -18.63 -17.80
C THR A 149 -9.12 -20.16 -17.68
N ALA A 150 -7.89 -20.68 -17.57
CA ALA A 150 -7.66 -22.12 -17.35
C ALA A 150 -8.08 -22.57 -15.94
N SER A 151 -7.90 -21.70 -14.93
CA SER A 151 -8.29 -21.97 -13.54
C SER A 151 -9.81 -21.83 -13.28
N MET A 152 -10.62 -21.53 -14.30
CA MET A 152 -12.09 -21.36 -14.19
C MET A 152 -12.86 -22.64 -13.90
N SER A 153 -12.21 -23.80 -13.91
CA SER A 153 -12.83 -25.06 -13.45
C SER A 153 -12.97 -25.15 -11.92
N SER A 154 -12.35 -24.24 -11.16
CA SER A 154 -12.41 -24.19 -9.69
C SER A 154 -12.52 -22.74 -9.17
N VAL A 155 -13.61 -22.04 -9.51
CA VAL A 155 -13.86 -20.67 -9.02
C VAL A 155 -14.22 -20.72 -7.53
N SER A 156 -13.25 -20.44 -6.65
CA SER A 156 -13.50 -20.22 -5.23
C SER A 156 -14.16 -18.84 -5.02
N PRO A 157 -15.07 -18.65 -4.05
CA PRO A 157 -15.61 -17.33 -3.72
C PRO A 157 -14.52 -16.29 -3.40
N VAL A 158 -13.37 -16.72 -2.90
CA VAL A 158 -12.18 -15.88 -2.67
C VAL A 158 -11.62 -15.30 -3.97
N ASP A 159 -11.67 -16.05 -5.07
CA ASP A 159 -11.21 -15.58 -6.39
C ASP A 159 -12.11 -14.48 -6.97
N ASN A 160 -13.40 -14.49 -6.63
CA ASN A 160 -14.32 -13.43 -7.03
C ASN A 160 -14.05 -12.13 -6.28
N SER A 161 -13.91 -12.19 -4.95
CA SER A 161 -13.62 -11.02 -4.13
C SER A 161 -12.28 -10.38 -4.52
N LEU A 162 -11.24 -11.18 -4.75
CA LEU A 162 -9.93 -10.67 -5.17
C LEU A 162 -9.98 -9.97 -6.54
N ARG A 163 -10.80 -10.48 -7.47
CA ARG A 163 -10.99 -9.88 -8.80
C ARG A 163 -11.72 -8.55 -8.71
N GLU A 164 -12.74 -8.46 -7.87
CA GLU A 164 -13.47 -7.22 -7.61
C GLU A 164 -12.57 -6.15 -6.98
N ASN A 165 -11.74 -6.55 -6.01
CA ASN A 165 -10.76 -5.67 -5.39
C ASN A 165 -9.76 -5.13 -6.42
N LEU A 166 -9.26 -5.99 -7.30
CA LEU A 166 -8.32 -5.59 -8.35
C LEU A 166 -8.97 -4.69 -9.40
N ALA A 167 -10.24 -4.92 -9.76
CA ALA A 167 -10.99 -4.03 -10.65
C ALA A 167 -11.21 -2.65 -10.04
N THR A 168 -11.52 -2.60 -8.73
CA THR A 168 -11.66 -1.35 -7.97
C THR A 168 -10.33 -0.59 -7.91
N LEU A 169 -9.23 -1.30 -7.63
CA LEU A 169 -7.89 -0.73 -7.59
C LEU A 169 -7.45 -0.16 -8.94
N ASN A 170 -7.70 -0.88 -10.05
CA ASN A 170 -7.40 -0.41 -11.39
C ASN A 170 -8.19 0.85 -11.75
N THR A 171 -9.44 0.96 -11.30
CA THR A 171 -10.25 2.17 -11.45
C THR A 171 -9.65 3.33 -10.66
N PHE A 172 -9.22 3.10 -9.42
CA PHE A 172 -8.55 4.11 -8.61
C PHE A 172 -7.24 4.61 -9.24
N ILE A 173 -6.39 3.70 -9.74
CA ILE A 173 -5.15 4.04 -10.46
C ILE A 173 -5.45 4.94 -11.67
N LYS A 174 -6.52 4.66 -12.41
CA LYS A 174 -6.95 5.47 -13.56
C LYS A 174 -7.32 6.90 -13.14
N GLU A 175 -8.05 7.05 -12.03
CA GLU A 175 -8.42 8.36 -11.49
C GLU A 175 -7.20 9.14 -10.98
N CYS A 176 -6.26 8.49 -10.29
CA CYS A 176 -5.00 9.12 -9.86
C CYS A 176 -4.15 9.59 -11.06
N ARG A 177 -4.03 8.75 -12.09
CA ARG A 177 -3.33 9.11 -13.35
C ARG A 177 -3.99 10.31 -14.02
N LYS A 178 -5.32 10.37 -14.05
CA LYS A 178 -6.06 11.50 -14.62
C LYS A 178 -5.79 12.79 -13.86
N ARG A 179 -5.81 12.76 -12.53
CA ARG A 179 -5.46 13.91 -11.69
C ARG A 179 -4.02 14.39 -11.93
N LEU A 180 -3.08 13.47 -12.11
CA LEU A 180 -1.68 13.80 -12.44
C LEU A 180 -1.50 14.36 -13.85
N GLN A 181 -2.41 14.05 -14.78
CA GLN A 181 -2.42 14.68 -16.10
C GLN A 181 -2.97 16.11 -16.04
N GLU A 182 -3.95 16.36 -15.18
CA GLU A 182 -4.56 17.69 -14.98
C GLU A 182 -3.66 18.61 -14.14
N ASP A 183 -3.03 18.07 -13.09
CA ASP A 183 -2.05 18.75 -12.25
C ASP A 183 -0.79 17.88 -12.07
N PRO A 184 0.25 18.10 -12.90
CA PRO A 184 1.52 17.38 -12.79
C PRO A 184 2.30 17.66 -11.52
N ASN A 185 1.87 18.57 -10.64
CA ASN A 185 2.54 18.88 -9.39
C ASN A 185 1.73 18.47 -8.15
N ASP A 186 0.60 17.76 -8.33
CA ASP A 186 -0.19 17.20 -7.23
C ASP A 186 0.59 16.08 -6.53
N GLN A 187 1.23 16.45 -5.41
CA GLN A 187 2.01 15.53 -4.60
C GLN A 187 1.16 14.43 -3.98
N VAL A 188 -0.10 14.73 -3.65
CA VAL A 188 -1.03 13.80 -3.02
C VAL A 188 -1.45 12.73 -4.03
N ALA A 189 -1.72 13.11 -5.27
CA ALA A 189 -2.02 12.15 -6.34
C ALA A 189 -0.84 11.23 -6.68
N ARG A 190 0.42 11.74 -6.61
CA ARG A 190 1.63 10.91 -6.75
C ARG A 190 1.75 9.88 -5.65
N ASP A 191 1.57 10.30 -4.39
CA ASP A 191 1.69 9.41 -3.25
C ASP A 191 0.61 8.31 -3.31
N TYR A 192 -0.65 8.67 -3.61
CA TYR A 192 -1.72 7.68 -3.81
C TYR A 192 -1.47 6.75 -5.00
N LEU A 193 -0.94 7.26 -6.11
CA LEU A 193 -0.60 6.42 -7.27
C LEU A 193 0.48 5.39 -6.90
N SER A 194 1.49 5.81 -6.14
CA SER A 194 2.57 4.93 -5.70
C SER A 194 2.06 3.81 -4.77
N ALA A 195 1.22 4.15 -3.79
CA ALA A 195 0.60 3.19 -2.88
C ALA A 195 -0.31 2.20 -3.63
N ALA A 196 -1.08 2.70 -4.60
CA ALA A 196 -1.95 1.85 -5.42
C ALA A 196 -1.16 0.86 -6.28
N TYR A 197 0.02 1.24 -6.80
CA TYR A 197 0.88 0.29 -7.53
C TYR A 197 1.48 -0.77 -6.63
N GLN A 198 1.89 -0.40 -5.42
CA GLN A 198 2.43 -1.36 -4.46
C GLN A 198 1.37 -2.41 -4.10
N GLN A 199 0.15 -1.96 -3.80
CA GLN A 199 -0.98 -2.85 -3.53
C GLN A 199 -1.33 -3.73 -4.75
N LYS A 200 -1.21 -3.21 -5.98
CA LYS A 200 -1.40 -4.00 -7.20
C LYS A 200 -0.38 -5.13 -7.29
N ALA A 201 0.89 -4.85 -7.03
CA ALA A 201 1.96 -5.84 -7.06
C ALA A 201 1.74 -6.95 -6.01
N GLU A 202 1.30 -6.62 -4.81
CA GLU A 202 0.99 -7.60 -3.76
C GLU A 202 -0.14 -8.56 -4.17
N ILE A 203 -1.23 -8.02 -4.73
CA ILE A 203 -2.36 -8.83 -5.20
C ILE A 203 -1.94 -9.74 -6.35
N LEU A 204 -1.14 -9.23 -7.31
CA LEU A 204 -0.62 -10.02 -8.41
C LEU A 204 0.31 -11.14 -7.92
N ALA A 205 1.21 -10.84 -6.98
CA ALA A 205 2.11 -11.82 -6.37
C ALA A 205 1.35 -12.92 -5.63
N ALA A 206 0.32 -12.57 -4.85
CA ALA A 206 -0.51 -13.54 -4.15
C ALA A 206 -1.26 -14.48 -5.12
N MET A 207 -1.73 -13.97 -6.26
CA MET A 207 -2.34 -14.80 -7.30
C MET A 207 -1.32 -15.74 -7.97
N MET A 208 -0.09 -15.28 -8.19
CA MET A 208 0.98 -16.09 -8.80
C MET A 208 1.48 -17.19 -7.86
N ASP A 209 1.59 -16.91 -6.56
CA ASP A 209 1.98 -17.93 -5.58
C ASP A 209 0.92 -19.03 -5.46
N ARG A 210 -0.37 -18.63 -5.50
CA ARG A 210 -1.48 -19.57 -5.51
C ARG A 210 -1.61 -20.35 -6.82
N SER A 211 -1.29 -19.77 -7.97
CA SER A 211 -1.28 -20.54 -9.23
C SER A 211 -0.13 -21.54 -9.29
N ARG A 212 0.98 -21.25 -8.60
CA ARG A 212 2.10 -22.18 -8.43
C ARG A 212 1.76 -23.33 -7.48
N SER A 213 1.00 -23.10 -6.42
CA SER A 213 0.66 -24.15 -5.44
C SER A 213 -0.38 -25.16 -5.93
N VAL A 214 -1.08 -24.87 -7.04
CA VAL A 214 -2.13 -25.72 -7.62
C VAL A 214 -1.59 -26.62 -8.75
N ASN A 215 -0.34 -26.41 -9.20
CA ASN A 215 0.39 -27.28 -10.13
C ASN A 215 1.38 -28.19 -9.38
#